data_AF-A0A536FUH1-F1
#
_entry.id   AF-A0A536FUH1-F1
#
_cell.length_a   1.000
_cell.length_b   1.000
_cell.length_c   1.000
_cell.angle_alpha   90.00
_cell.angle_beta   90.00
_cell.angle_gamma   90.00
#
_symmetry.space_group_name_H-M   'P 1'
#
loop_
_entity.id
_entity.type
_entity.pdbx_description
1 polymer ?
#
loop_
_entity_poly.entity_id
_entity_poly.type
_entity_poly.pdbx_seq_one_letter_code
_entity_poly.pdbx_strand_id
1 'polypeptide(L)'
;YGASGAIGTAGVQLAKYFGAHVTAVTSTKNLELVKSLGADHVIDYTQEDFTKNGQSYDVIFDAVGKHSFVRSRNSLKAGGRFLPTDGFDNLLRVFTTRFQDKKVIFPAGAVTKREVVFLKELIEAGRYRVVIDRTYALEDVVEAHRYVDTEQ
;
A
#
# COMPACT_ATOMS: atom_id res chain seq x y z
N TYR A 1 -3.08 -2.98 -1.99
CA TYR A 1 -4.45 -2.65 -1.58
C TYR A 1 -4.43 -1.37 -0.75
N GLY A 2 -5.46 -0.52 -0.86
CA GLY A 2 -5.49 0.80 -0.22
C GLY A 2 -4.56 1.82 -0.88
N ALA A 3 -4.42 1.77 -2.20
CA ALA A 3 -3.37 2.48 -2.93
C ALA A 3 -3.49 4.02 -2.89
N SER A 4 -4.64 4.57 -2.48
CA SER A 4 -4.87 6.02 -2.40
C SER A 4 -4.67 6.62 -1.01
N GLY A 5 -4.45 5.81 0.02
CA GLY A 5 -4.15 6.30 1.37
C GLY A 5 -2.70 6.78 1.51
N ALA A 6 -2.34 7.29 2.68
CA ALA A 6 -0.98 7.82 2.95
C ALA A 6 0.12 6.80 2.63
N ILE A 7 0.01 5.58 3.17
CA ILE A 7 0.98 4.51 2.91
C ILE A 7 0.87 4.01 1.46
N GLY A 8 -0.36 3.90 0.93
CA GLY A 8 -0.60 3.39 -0.42
C GLY A 8 0.00 4.26 -1.51
N THR A 9 -0.20 5.57 -1.44
CA THR A 9 0.35 6.53 -2.42
C THR A 9 1.87 6.57 -2.39
N ALA A 10 2.48 6.42 -1.21
CA ALA A 10 3.93 6.24 -1.10
C ALA A 10 4.38 4.90 -1.71
N GLY A 11 3.68 3.81 -1.41
CA GLY A 11 3.98 2.47 -1.91
C GLY A 11 3.93 2.37 -3.43
N VAL A 12 2.94 2.98 -4.08
CA VAL A 12 2.85 3.04 -5.55
C VAL A 12 4.08 3.73 -6.13
N GLN A 13 4.39 4.94 -5.66
CA GLN A 13 5.48 5.74 -6.22
C GLN A 13 6.85 5.09 -5.98
N LEU A 14 7.10 4.55 -4.78
CA LEU A 14 8.35 3.89 -4.46
C LEU A 14 8.52 2.59 -5.25
N ALA A 15 7.47 1.78 -5.39
CA ALA A 15 7.52 0.58 -6.20
C ALA A 15 7.84 0.92 -7.67
N LYS A 16 7.21 1.97 -8.22
CA LYS A 16 7.52 2.47 -9.56
C LYS A 16 8.94 3.00 -9.69
N TYR A 17 9.42 3.74 -8.69
CA TYR A 17 10.80 4.22 -8.66
C TYR A 17 11.82 3.07 -8.74
N PHE A 18 11.54 1.94 -8.09
CA PHE A 18 12.37 0.73 -8.17
C PHE A 18 12.10 -0.15 -9.39
N GLY A 19 11.31 0.32 -10.37
CA GLY A 19 11.06 -0.39 -11.63
C GLY A 19 10.04 -1.52 -11.56
N ALA A 20 9.23 -1.59 -10.50
CA ALA A 20 8.17 -2.57 -10.41
C ALA A 20 7.03 -2.28 -11.39
N HIS A 21 6.31 -3.33 -11.77
CA HIS A 21 4.99 -3.23 -12.40
C HIS A 21 3.92 -3.22 -11.30
N VAL A 22 3.15 -2.14 -11.20
CA VAL A 22 2.28 -1.84 -10.07
C VAL A 22 0.82 -1.95 -10.47
N THR A 23 0.12 -2.91 -9.85
CA THR A 23 -1.34 -2.95 -9.81
C THR A 23 -1.83 -2.26 -8.53
N ALA A 24 -2.45 -1.11 -8.67
CA ALA A 24 -3.05 -0.36 -7.57
C ALA A 24 -4.50 -0.80 -7.35
N VAL A 25 -4.88 -1.09 -6.10
CA VAL A 25 -6.28 -1.39 -5.74
C VAL A 25 -6.81 -0.25 -4.87
N THR A 26 -7.86 0.42 -5.33
CA THR A 26 -8.47 1.59 -4.66
C THR A 26 -9.96 1.70 -4.99
N SER A 27 -10.64 2.72 -4.47
CA SER A 27 -12.04 3.04 -4.77
C SER A 27 -12.18 3.80 -6.09
N THR A 28 -13.36 3.76 -6.68
CA THR A 28 -13.69 4.40 -7.97
C THR A 28 -13.22 5.85 -8.06
N LYS A 29 -13.44 6.64 -7.00
CA LYS A 29 -13.10 8.09 -6.98
C LYS A 29 -11.59 8.36 -7.07
N ASN A 30 -10.76 7.38 -6.72
CA ASN A 30 -9.31 7.53 -6.58
C ASN A 30 -8.52 6.86 -7.72
N LEU A 31 -9.20 6.33 -8.75
CA LEU A 31 -8.55 5.62 -9.86
C LEU A 31 -7.54 6.51 -10.60
N GLU A 32 -7.95 7.73 -10.94
CA GLU A 32 -7.07 8.68 -11.65
C GLU A 32 -5.91 9.15 -10.77
N LEU A 33 -6.12 9.28 -9.46
CA LEU A 33 -5.06 9.62 -8.52
C LEU A 33 -3.94 8.57 -8.59
N VAL A 34 -4.25 7.30 -8.37
CA VAL A 34 -3.22 6.25 -8.31
C VAL A 34 -2.57 6.00 -9.67
N LYS A 35 -3.31 6.18 -10.77
CA LYS A 35 -2.76 6.17 -12.13
C LYS A 35 -1.76 7.30 -12.34
N SER A 36 -2.08 8.52 -11.91
CA SER A 36 -1.17 9.67 -11.98
C SER A 36 0.10 9.50 -11.12
N LEU A 37 0.08 8.62 -10.12
CA LEU A 37 1.23 8.26 -9.28
C LEU A 37 2.10 7.15 -9.90
N GLY A 38 1.71 6.62 -11.06
CA GLY A 38 2.49 5.67 -11.85
C GLY A 38 1.98 4.23 -11.82
N ALA A 39 0.80 3.96 -11.25
CA ALA A 39 0.22 2.61 -11.35
C ALA A 39 0.01 2.20 -12.82
N ASP A 40 0.51 1.02 -13.20
CA ASP A 40 0.37 0.47 -14.56
C ASP A 40 -1.05 -0.09 -14.78
N HIS A 41 -1.61 -0.67 -13.73
CA HIS A 41 -2.99 -1.15 -13.69
C HIS A 41 -3.69 -0.64 -12.44
N VAL A 42 -4.99 -0.39 -12.57
CA VAL A 42 -5.82 0.04 -11.44
C VAL A 42 -7.05 -0.84 -11.35
N ILE A 43 -7.32 -1.35 -10.16
CA ILE A 43 -8.49 -2.15 -9.83
C ILE A 43 -9.37 -1.33 -8.89
N ASP A 44 -10.63 -1.16 -9.29
CA ASP A 44 -11.68 -0.64 -8.44
C ASP A 44 -12.22 -1.77 -7.55
N TYR A 45 -11.91 -1.74 -6.25
CA TYR A 45 -12.34 -2.80 -5.34
C TYR A 45 -13.86 -2.88 -5.16
N THR A 46 -14.61 -1.86 -5.56
CA THR A 46 -16.07 -1.87 -5.51
C THR A 46 -16.69 -2.71 -6.63
N GLN A 47 -15.90 -2.98 -7.69
CA GLN A 47 -16.35 -3.71 -8.88
C GLN A 47 -15.65 -5.07 -9.00
N GLU A 48 -14.38 -5.16 -8.60
CA GLU A 48 -13.56 -6.35 -8.76
C GLU A 48 -12.79 -6.70 -7.48
N ASP A 49 -12.83 -7.99 -7.10
CA ASP A 49 -11.94 -8.54 -6.07
C ASP A 49 -10.66 -9.04 -6.74
N PHE A 50 -9.54 -8.35 -6.48
CA PHE A 50 -8.24 -8.71 -7.04
C PHE A 50 -7.81 -10.16 -6.71
N THR A 51 -8.34 -10.76 -5.64
CA THR A 51 -8.02 -12.15 -5.29
C THR A 51 -8.70 -13.19 -6.19
N LYS A 52 -9.65 -12.75 -7.02
CA LYS A 52 -10.48 -13.60 -7.90
C LYS A 52 -10.25 -13.34 -9.39
N ASN A 53 -9.32 -12.46 -9.75
CA ASN A 53 -9.14 -12.01 -11.13
C ASN A 53 -8.22 -12.89 -11.99
N GLY A 54 -7.80 -14.05 -11.46
CA GLY A 54 -6.91 -14.99 -12.14
C GLY A 54 -5.46 -14.52 -12.28
N GLN A 55 -5.11 -13.33 -11.78
CA GLN A 55 -3.73 -12.83 -11.79
C GLN A 55 -2.96 -13.28 -10.56
N SER A 56 -1.63 -13.32 -10.70
CA SER A 56 -0.71 -13.62 -9.59
C SER A 56 0.42 -12.60 -9.49
N TYR A 57 0.82 -12.30 -8.26
CA TYR A 57 1.73 -11.22 -7.93
C TYR A 57 2.96 -11.75 -7.17
N ASP A 58 4.12 -11.17 -7.42
CA ASP A 58 5.35 -11.45 -6.68
C ASP A 58 5.28 -10.90 -5.25
N VAL A 59 4.62 -9.75 -5.10
CA VAL A 59 4.39 -9.06 -3.83
C VAL A 59 2.94 -8.58 -3.77
N ILE A 60 2.27 -8.82 -2.65
CA ILE A 60 1.00 -8.18 -2.33
C ILE A 60 1.23 -7.30 -1.11
N PHE A 61 1.07 -5.98 -1.30
CA PHE A 61 1.19 -4.99 -0.25
C PHE A 61 -0.21 -4.52 0.18
N ASP A 62 -0.59 -4.76 1.43
CA ASP A 62 -1.83 -4.27 2.03
C ASP A 62 -1.53 -3.10 2.96
N ALA A 63 -1.85 -1.89 2.50
CA ALA A 63 -1.59 -0.64 3.19
C ALA A 63 -2.71 -0.22 4.16
N VAL A 64 -3.72 -1.06 4.36
CA VAL A 64 -4.89 -0.77 5.23
C VAL A 64 -5.08 -1.83 6.30
N GLY A 65 -4.61 -3.07 6.08
CA GLY A 65 -4.86 -4.20 6.97
C GLY A 65 -6.24 -4.85 6.79
N LYS A 66 -6.94 -4.54 5.70
CA LYS A 66 -8.26 -5.12 5.37
C LYS A 66 -8.15 -6.52 4.74
N HIS A 67 -6.95 -6.98 4.40
CA HIS A 67 -6.70 -8.30 3.82
C HIS A 67 -5.86 -9.20 4.73
N SER A 68 -6.17 -10.50 4.66
CA SER A 68 -5.36 -11.53 5.31
C SER A 68 -4.46 -12.23 4.30
N PHE A 69 -3.34 -12.76 4.79
CA PHE A 69 -2.49 -13.66 4.01
C PHE A 69 -3.29 -14.82 3.44
N VAL A 70 -4.18 -15.44 4.24
CA VAL A 70 -4.96 -16.61 3.82
C VAL A 70 -5.82 -16.31 2.59
N ARG A 71 -6.51 -15.16 2.59
CA ARG A 71 -7.34 -14.73 1.47
C ARG A 71 -6.50 -14.43 0.22
N SER A 72 -5.30 -13.88 0.41
CA SER A 72 -4.47 -13.36 -0.68
C SER A 72 -3.44 -14.36 -1.21
N ARG A 73 -3.19 -15.47 -0.49
CA ARG A 73 -2.10 -16.42 -0.79
C ARG A 73 -2.22 -17.06 -2.17
N ASN A 74 -3.43 -17.30 -2.66
CA ASN A 74 -3.64 -17.91 -3.97
C ASN A 74 -3.31 -16.95 -5.13
N SER A 75 -3.36 -15.64 -4.88
CA SER A 75 -2.91 -14.60 -5.80
C SER A 75 -1.42 -14.31 -5.69
N LEU A 76 -0.66 -14.99 -4.83
CA LEU A 76 0.80 -14.91 -4.85
C LEU A 76 1.38 -15.94 -5.84
N LYS A 77 2.43 -15.53 -6.55
CA LYS A 77 3.29 -16.48 -7.26
C LYS A 77 4.06 -17.38 -6.27
N ALA A 78 4.66 -18.45 -6.78
CA ALA A 78 5.62 -19.22 -6.01
C ALA A 78 6.75 -18.30 -5.50
N GLY A 79 7.17 -18.46 -4.24
CA GLY A 79 8.13 -17.57 -3.57
C GLY A 79 7.59 -16.16 -3.24
N GLY A 80 6.30 -15.91 -3.46
CA GLY A 80 5.69 -14.60 -3.29
C GLY A 80 5.58 -14.13 -1.83
N ARG A 81 5.52 -12.81 -1.65
CA ARG A 81 5.53 -12.16 -0.33
C ARG A 81 4.26 -11.34 -0.09
N PHE A 82 3.64 -11.53 1.07
CA PHE A 82 2.54 -10.70 1.55
C PHE A 82 3.06 -9.71 2.60
N LEU A 83 2.84 -8.42 2.38
CA LEU A 83 3.30 -7.33 3.23
C LEU A 83 2.08 -6.58 3.75
N PRO A 84 1.55 -6.94 4.92
CA PRO A 84 0.49 -6.20 5.58
C PRO A 84 1.07 -5.09 6.48
N THR A 85 0.38 -3.96 6.57
CA THR A 85 0.71 -2.90 7.55
C THR A 85 0.03 -3.10 8.89
N ASP A 86 -1.02 -3.93 8.95
CA ASP A 86 -1.79 -4.19 10.16
C ASP A 86 -2.42 -5.61 10.14
N GLY A 87 -3.03 -5.99 11.26
CA GLY A 87 -3.75 -7.25 11.47
C GLY A 87 -2.98 -8.21 12.35
N PHE A 88 -3.52 -8.51 13.54
CA PHE A 88 -2.91 -9.43 14.51
C PHE A 88 -2.68 -10.83 13.92
N ASP A 89 -3.64 -11.36 13.17
CA ASP A 89 -3.48 -12.64 12.49
C ASP A 89 -2.31 -12.61 11.49
N ASN A 90 -2.17 -11.53 10.73
CA ASN A 90 -1.06 -11.37 9.79
C ASN A 90 0.29 -11.33 10.52
N LEU A 91 0.36 -10.68 11.68
CA LEU A 91 1.56 -10.67 12.52
C LEU A 91 1.94 -12.11 12.97
N LEU A 92 0.98 -12.90 13.45
CA LEU A 92 1.22 -14.30 13.81
C LEU A 92 1.67 -15.14 12.61
N ARG A 93 1.24 -14.79 11.38
CA ARG A 93 1.61 -15.50 10.16
C ARG A 93 3.09 -15.34 9.79
N VAL A 94 3.79 -14.32 10.27
CA VAL A 94 5.23 -14.18 10.06
C VAL A 94 5.99 -15.41 10.56
N PHE A 95 5.63 -15.92 11.75
CA PHE A 95 6.28 -17.07 12.34
C PHE A 95 5.92 -18.38 11.63
N THR A 96 4.64 -18.56 11.30
CA THR A 96 4.15 -19.81 10.68
C THR A 96 4.50 -19.96 9.21
N THR A 97 4.76 -18.85 8.51
CA THR A 97 5.12 -18.86 7.07
C THR A 97 6.62 -18.81 6.82
N ARG A 98 7.46 -18.71 7.87
CA ARG A 98 8.93 -18.60 7.75
C ARG A 98 9.56 -19.70 6.88
N PHE A 99 9.04 -20.92 7.00
CA PHE A 99 9.50 -22.12 6.29
C PHE A 99 8.63 -22.50 5.08
N GLN A 100 7.60 -21.71 4.78
CA GLN A 100 6.75 -21.91 3.60
C GLN A 100 7.36 -21.21 2.38
N ASP A 101 6.96 -21.65 1.20
CA ASP A 101 7.34 -21.02 -0.07
C ASP A 101 6.85 -19.56 -0.13
N LYS A 102 5.57 -19.34 0.17
CA LYS A 102 4.95 -18.01 0.27
C LYS A 102 5.01 -17.50 1.70
N LYS A 103 5.45 -16.25 1.87
CA LYS A 103 5.78 -15.69 3.20
C LYS A 103 5.01 -14.43 3.53
N VAL A 104 4.74 -14.23 4.81
CA VAL A 104 4.31 -12.94 5.34
C VAL A 104 5.53 -12.20 5.89
N ILE A 105 5.69 -10.96 5.45
CA ILE A 105 6.70 -10.03 5.96
C ILE A 105 5.95 -8.87 6.58
N PHE A 106 5.94 -8.80 7.90
CA PHE A 106 5.39 -7.66 8.62
C PHE A 106 6.49 -6.61 8.75
N PRO A 107 6.26 -5.35 8.36
CA PRO A 107 7.25 -4.30 8.50
C PRO A 107 7.57 -4.13 9.99
N ALA A 108 8.83 -4.36 10.36
CA ALA A 108 9.33 -4.22 11.71
C ALA A 108 10.66 -3.48 11.64
N GLY A 109 10.73 -2.31 12.28
CA GLY A 109 11.94 -1.50 12.31
C GLY A 109 11.63 -0.03 12.61
N ALA A 110 12.57 0.62 13.28
CA ALA A 110 12.52 2.07 13.44
C ALA A 110 12.93 2.73 12.12
N VAL A 111 12.26 3.82 11.76
CA VAL A 111 12.67 4.68 10.64
C VAL A 111 14.08 5.19 10.91
N THR A 112 14.96 5.01 9.93
CA THR A 112 16.36 5.42 10.01
C THR A 112 16.56 6.79 9.35
N LYS A 113 17.59 7.52 9.79
CA LYS A 113 18.00 8.78 9.15
C LYS A 113 18.26 8.61 7.65
N ARG A 114 18.78 7.45 7.23
CA ARG A 114 19.08 7.16 5.81
C ARG A 114 17.80 7.12 4.98
N GLU A 115 16.74 6.51 5.47
CA GLU A 115 15.44 6.46 4.77
C GLU A 115 14.81 7.85 4.64
N VAL A 116 14.92 8.69 5.68
CA VAL A 116 14.42 10.07 5.63
C VAL A 116 15.21 10.90 4.61
N VAL A 117 16.54 10.78 4.61
CA VAL A 117 17.40 11.49 3.62
C VAL A 117 17.10 11.01 2.21
N PHE A 118 16.94 9.71 2.00
CA PHE A 118 16.56 9.15 0.70
C PHE A 118 15.22 9.73 0.21
N LEU A 119 14.20 9.81 1.07
CA LEU A 119 12.90 10.38 0.69
C LEU A 119 13.02 11.87 0.35
N LYS A 120 13.81 12.63 1.11
CA LYS A 120 14.13 14.03 0.80
C LYS A 120 14.75 14.17 -0.59
N GLU A 121 15.75 13.36 -0.92
CA GLU A 121 16.41 13.39 -2.22
C GLU A 121 15.45 13.08 -3.37
N LEU A 122 14.51 12.13 -3.18
CA LEU A 122 13.49 11.84 -4.19
C LEU A 122 12.52 13.02 -4.41
N ILE A 123 12.13 13.70 -3.33
CA ILE A 123 11.26 14.88 -3.39
C ILE A 123 11.99 16.02 -4.12
N GLU A 124 13.24 16.32 -3.74
CA GLU A 124 14.04 17.38 -4.36
C GLU A 124 14.34 17.10 -5.84
N ALA A 125 14.50 15.83 -6.22
CA ALA A 125 14.70 15.41 -7.61
C ALA A 125 13.39 15.35 -8.42
N GLY A 126 12.22 15.64 -7.83
CA GLY A 126 10.92 15.54 -8.49
C GLY A 126 10.50 14.10 -8.83
N ARG A 127 11.14 13.09 -8.22
CA ARG A 127 10.86 11.66 -8.44
C ARG A 127 9.85 11.10 -7.44
N TYR A 128 9.39 11.91 -6.49
CA TYR A 128 8.31 11.59 -5.57
C TYR A 128 7.42 12.83 -5.39
N ARG A 129 6.11 12.62 -5.49
CA ARG A 129 5.09 13.66 -5.26
C ARG A 129 4.37 13.40 -3.94
N VAL A 130 4.40 14.39 -3.07
CA VAL A 130 3.56 14.40 -1.86
C VAL A 130 2.12 14.63 -2.27
N VAL A 131 1.21 13.74 -1.85
CA VAL A 131 -0.23 13.86 -2.10
C VAL A 131 -0.86 14.55 -0.90
N ILE A 132 -1.29 15.79 -1.10
CA ILE A 132 -2.01 16.58 -0.10
C ILE A 132 -3.46 16.69 -0.59
N ASP A 133 -4.37 16.05 0.14
CA ASP A 133 -5.79 16.14 -0.15
C ASP A 133 -6.39 17.45 0.38
N ARG A 134 -6.10 17.78 1.65
CA ARG A 134 -6.63 18.98 2.33
C ARG A 134 -5.60 19.59 3.27
N THR A 135 -5.82 20.86 3.60
CA THR A 135 -5.08 21.61 4.62
C THR A 135 -6.08 22.27 5.54
N TYR A 136 -5.80 22.22 6.83
CA TYR A 136 -6.63 22.78 7.89
C TYR A 136 -5.78 23.70 8.77
N ALA A 137 -6.40 24.72 9.35
CA ALA A 137 -5.79 25.48 10.44
C ALA A 137 -5.78 24.62 11.72
N LEU A 138 -4.93 24.95 12.69
CA LEU A 138 -4.78 24.14 13.90
C LEU A 138 -6.08 24.12 14.73
N GLU A 139 -6.80 25.23 14.75
CA GLU A 139 -8.11 25.39 15.38
C GLU A 139 -9.17 24.43 14.81
N ASP A 140 -9.02 23.97 13.56
CA ASP A 140 -9.94 23.06 12.88
C ASP A 140 -9.58 21.58 13.08
N VAL A 141 -8.69 21.24 14.02
CA VAL A 141 -8.20 19.86 14.24
C VAL A 141 -9.32 18.84 14.43
N VAL A 142 -10.41 19.21 15.09
CA VAL A 142 -11.58 18.33 15.28
C VAL A 142 -12.22 17.98 13.94
N GLU A 143 -12.35 18.95 13.03
CA GLU A 143 -12.91 18.71 11.71
C GLU A 143 -11.96 17.91 10.82
N ALA A 144 -10.66 18.18 10.92
CA ALA A 144 -9.63 17.37 10.24
C ALA A 144 -9.71 15.88 10.65
N HIS A 145 -9.90 15.59 11.94
CA HIS A 145 -10.09 14.21 12.42
C HIS A 145 -11.40 13.60 11.92
N ARG A 146 -12.52 14.31 12.03
CA ARG A 146 -13.81 13.82 11.50
C ARG A 146 -13.73 13.46 10.04
N TYR A 147 -13.04 14.26 9.23
CA TYR A 147 -12.83 13.98 7.83
C TYR A 147 -12.08 12.65 7.61
N VAL A 148 -10.94 12.45 8.28
CA VAL A 148 -10.14 11.22 8.15
C VAL A 148 -10.91 9.97 8.61
N ASP A 149 -11.73 10.10 9.65
CA ASP A 149 -12.55 8.99 10.18
C ASP A 149 -13.63 8.52 9.21
N THR A 150 -13.97 9.30 8.17
CA THR A 150 -14.90 8.86 7.13
C THR A 150 -14.31 7.85 6.14
N GLU A 151 -13.04 7.44 6.33
CA GLU A 151 -12.31 6.49 5.47
C GLU A 151 -12.36 6.85 3.98
N GLN A 152 -12.31 8.14 3.66
CA GLN A 152 -12.29 8.63 2.28
C GLN A 152 -11.05 8.13 1.52
#